data_AF-A0A3P3WEP6-F1
#
_entry.id   AF-A0A3P3WEP6-F1
#
_cell.length_a   1.000
_cell.length_b   1.000
_cell.length_c   1.000
_cell.angle_alpha   90.00
_cell.angle_beta   90.00
_cell.angle_gamma   90.00
#
_symmetry.space_group_name_H-M   'P 1'
#
loop_
_entity.id
_entity.type
_entity.pdbx_description
1 polymer ?
#
loop_
_entity_poly.entity_id
_entity_poly.type
_entity_poly.pdbx_seq_one_letter_code
_entity_poly.pdbx_strand_id
1 'polypeptide(L)' 'MDLFNESTDWAKALKPLIAKYKDNKHPLDYQNLYQLLVMVVLSAQDSDAHINKIAPKLFEKFPDMKS' A
#
# COMPACT_ATOMS: atom_id res chain seq x y z
N MET A 1 -35.43 -1.53 -13.94
CA MET A 1 -34.06 -1.42 -14.47
C MET A 1 -33.22 -2.38 -13.67
N ASP A 2 -32.72 -3.42 -14.31
CA ASP A 2 -32.03 -4.52 -13.66
C ASP A 2 -30.56 -4.14 -13.48
N LEU A 3 -30.21 -3.58 -12.31
CA LEU A 3 -28.90 -2.99 -11.99
C LEU A 3 -27.74 -4.00 -11.97
N PHE A 4 -28.03 -5.30 -12.11
CA PHE A 4 -27.08 -6.40 -11.97
C PHE A 4 -26.90 -7.23 -13.25
N ASN A 5 -27.55 -6.82 -14.34
CA ASN A 5 -27.65 -7.65 -15.55
C ASN A 5 -26.68 -7.23 -16.67
N GLU A 6 -25.69 -6.38 -16.37
CA GLU A 6 -24.61 -6.04 -17.30
C GLU A 6 -23.29 -6.66 -16.83
N SER A 7 -22.76 -7.62 -17.61
CA SER A 7 -21.42 -8.14 -17.37
C SER A 7 -20.38 -7.06 -17.71
N THR A 8 -19.80 -6.44 -16.69
CA THR A 8 -18.72 -5.46 -16.89
C THR A 8 -17.47 -6.17 -17.40
N ASP A 9 -16.94 -5.73 -18.54
CA ASP A 9 -15.58 -6.08 -18.96
C ASP A 9 -14.57 -5.33 -18.09
N TRP A 10 -14.15 -5.98 -17.00
CA TRP A 10 -13.20 -5.41 -16.04
C TRP A 10 -11.83 -5.12 -16.65
N ALA A 11 -11.40 -5.90 -17.64
CA ALA A 11 -10.13 -5.65 -18.32
C ALA A 11 -10.16 -4.33 -19.09
N LYS A 12 -11.30 -3.97 -19.68
CA LYS A 12 -11.52 -2.65 -20.30
C LYS A 12 -11.74 -1.56 -19.25
N ALA A 13 -12.56 -1.81 -18.24
CA ALA A 13 -12.94 -0.82 -17.22
C ALA A 13 -11.74 -0.33 -16.38
N LEU A 14 -10.74 -1.18 -16.13
CA LEU A 14 -9.55 -0.82 -15.34
C LEU A 14 -8.49 -0.02 -16.13
N LYS A 15 -8.52 -0.02 -17.48
CA LYS A 15 -7.51 0.67 -18.30
C LYS A 15 -7.25 2.13 -17.91
N PRO A 16 -8.28 2.98 -17.67
CA PRO A 16 -8.06 4.37 -17.26
C PRO A 16 -7.38 4.49 -15.89
N LEU A 17 -7.71 3.60 -14.95
CA LEU A 17 -7.08 3.58 -13.62
C LEU A 17 -5.62 3.15 -13.71
N ILE A 18 -5.33 2.08 -14.46
CA ILE A 18 -3.95 1.64 -14.69
C ILE A 18 -3.15 2.75 -15.36
N ALA A 19 -3.68 3.38 -16.42
CA ALA A 19 -3.00 4.47 -17.10
C ALA A 19 -2.71 5.67 -16.17
N LYS A 20 -3.60 5.95 -15.21
CA LYS A 20 -3.47 7.05 -14.26
C LYS A 20 -2.52 6.76 -13.09
N TYR A 21 -2.48 5.51 -12.60
CA TYR A 21 -1.86 5.18 -11.31
C TYR A 21 -0.67 4.22 -11.39
N LYS A 22 -0.39 3.58 -12.54
CA LYS A 22 0.66 2.53 -12.66
C LYS A 22 2.07 2.98 -12.24
N ASP A 23 2.39 4.26 -12.45
CA ASP A 23 3.73 4.80 -12.18
C ASP A 23 3.81 5.48 -10.81
N ASN A 24 2.73 5.45 -10.02
CA ASN A 24 2.73 6.01 -8.68
C ASN A 24 3.58 5.14 -7.76
N LYS A 25 4.52 5.76 -7.06
CA LYS A 25 5.25 5.12 -5.97
C LYS A 25 4.28 4.66 -4.88
N HIS A 26 4.58 3.52 -4.25
CA HIS A 26 3.91 3.09 -3.04
C HIS A 26 4.02 4.18 -1.94
N PRO A 27 2.95 4.50 -1.20
CA PRO A 27 2.94 5.60 -0.23
C PRO A 27 3.77 5.37 1.04
N LEU A 28 4.01 4.12 1.43
CA LEU A 28 4.93 3.77 2.53
C LEU A 28 6.39 4.03 2.15
N ASP A 29 7.13 4.71 3.03
CA ASP A 29 8.54 5.11 2.83
C ASP A 29 9.56 4.07 3.34
N TYR A 30 9.40 2.82 2.92
CA TYR A 30 10.30 1.71 3.27
C TYR A 30 11.61 1.73 2.46
N GLN A 31 12.69 1.19 3.05
CA GLN A 31 14.01 1.06 2.40
C GLN A 31 14.35 -0.39 2.01
N ASN A 32 13.63 -1.37 2.56
CA ASN A 32 13.85 -2.80 2.28
C ASN A 32 12.56 -3.62 2.56
N LEU A 33 12.59 -4.91 2.22
CA LEU A 33 11.43 -5.81 2.37
C LEU A 33 11.03 -6.04 3.84
N TYR A 34 11.98 -6.01 4.77
CA TYR A 34 11.69 -6.11 6.19
C TYR A 34 10.82 -4.93 6.65
N GLN A 35 11.25 -3.71 6.32
CA GLN A 35 10.51 -2.50 6.66
C GLN A 35 9.13 -2.49 5.99
N LEU A 36 9.05 -2.85 4.70
CA LEU A 36 7.77 -2.93 3.99
C LEU A 36 6.79 -3.87 4.67
N LEU A 37 7.22 -5.09 5.03
CA LEU A 37 6.34 -6.07 5.66
C LEU A 37 5.79 -5.54 6.98
N VAL A 38 6.66 -4.99 7.83
CA VAL A 38 6.27 -4.43 9.14
C VAL A 38 5.34 -3.23 8.95
N MET A 39 5.67 -2.30 8.06
CA MET A 39 4.86 -1.11 7.80
C MET A 39 3.48 -1.46 7.24
N VAL A 40 3.36 -2.48 6.39
CA VAL A 40 2.06 -2.98 5.89
C VAL A 40 1.20 -3.52 7.03
N VAL A 41 1.77 -4.30 7.95
CA VAL A 41 1.04 -4.82 9.12
C VAL A 41 0.56 -3.67 10.01
N LEU A 42 1.41 -2.67 10.25
CA LEU A 42 1.06 -1.50 11.08
C LEU A 42 0.02 -0.59 10.43
N SER A 43 -0.07 -0.57 9.09
CA SER A 43 -1.02 0.27 8.36
C SER A 43 -2.47 -0.21 8.47
N ALA A 44 -2.72 -1.36 9.11
CA ALA A 44 -4.07 -1.83 9.36
C ALA A 44 -4.87 -0.80 10.20
N GLN A 45 -5.90 -0.20 9.59
CA GLN A 45 -6.75 0.83 10.21
C GLN A 45 -6.00 2.11 10.63
N ASP A 46 -4.85 2.40 10.00
CA ASP A 46 -4.09 3.63 10.18
C ASP A 46 -3.69 4.20 8.81
N SER A 47 -3.16 5.42 8.77
CA SER A 47 -2.71 6.08 7.54
C SER A 47 -1.23 5.83 7.27
N ASP A 48 -0.87 5.66 5.99
CA ASP A 48 0.54 5.57 5.57
C ASP A 48 1.37 6.75 6.08
N ALA A 49 0.78 7.96 6.14
CA ALA A 49 1.42 9.16 6.66
C ALA A 49 1.80 9.03 8.15
N HIS A 50 0.92 8.44 8.97
CA HIS A 50 1.21 8.21 10.38
C HIS A 50 2.25 7.09 10.54
N ILE A 51 2.17 6.02 9.74
CA ILE A 51 3.16 4.94 9.76
C ILE A 51 4.55 5.46 9.38
N ASN A 52 4.65 6.28 8.32
CA ASN A 52 5.90 6.92 7.91
C ASN A 52 6.49 7.82 9.02
N LYS A 53 5.64 8.44 9.85
CA LYS A 53 6.08 9.26 10.99
C LYS A 53 6.70 8.43 12.12
N ILE A 54 6.19 7.23 12.39
CA ILE A 54 6.67 6.38 13.51
C ILE A 54 7.78 5.41 13.10
N ALA A 55 7.83 5.02 11.83
CA ALA A 55 8.74 4.01 11.30
C ALA A 55 10.24 4.26 11.60
N PRO A 56 10.79 5.50 11.51
CA PRO A 56 12.20 5.73 11.78
C PRO A 56 12.62 5.31 13.19
N LYS A 57 11.83 5.66 14.21
CA LYS A 57 12.10 5.31 15.61
C LYS A 57 11.94 3.81 15.87
N LEU A 58 10.97 3.19 15.20
CA LEU A 58 10.77 1.75 15.29
C LEU A 58 12.00 1.00 14.74
N PHE A 59 12.47 1.37 13.55
CA PHE A 59 13.59 0.68 12.89
C PHE A 59 14.97 1.07 13.40
N GLU A 60 15.10 2.19 14.11
CA GLU A 60 16.28 2.47 14.93
C GLU A 60 16.42 1.45 16.08
N LYS A 61 15.28 1.08 16.70
CA LYS A 61 15.25 0.12 17.80
C LYS A 61 15.25 -1.34 17.34
N PHE A 62 14.60 -1.62 16.22
CA PHE A 62 14.49 -2.95 15.61
C PHE A 62 15.00 -2.87 14.16
N PRO A 63 16.32 -2.94 13.94
CA PRO A 63 16.89 -2.79 12.59
C PRO A 63 16.59 -3.98 11.66
N ASP A 64 16.28 -5.16 12.22
CA ASP A 64 15.98 -6.37 11.45
C ASP A 64 14.93 -7.27 12.13
N MET A 65 14.63 -8.42 11.52
CA MET A 65 13.66 -9.40 12.03
C MET A 65 14.09 -10.14 13.30
N LYS A 66 15.39 -10.12 13.65
CA LYS A 66 15.94 -10.88 14.79
C LYS A 66 16.05 -10.05 16.07
N SER A 67 15.98 -8.72 15.92
CA SER A 67 16.20 -7.71 16.97
C SER A 67 15.18 -7.77 18.10
#